data_AF-A4XUZ6-F1
#
_entry.id   AF-A4XUZ6-F1
#
_cell.length_a   1.000
_cell.length_b   1.000
_cell.length_c   1.000
_cell.angle_alpha   90.00
_cell.angle_beta   90.00
_cell.angle_gamma   90.00
#
_symmetry.space_group_name_H-M   'P 1'
#
loop_
_entity.id
_entity.type
_entity.pdbx_description
1 polymer ?
#
loop_
_entity_poly.entity_id
_entity_poly.type
_entity_poly.pdbx_seq_one_letter_code
_entity_poly.pdbx_strand_id
1 'polypeptide(L)'
;MTLRTLFAALLLGLCLPLHAATEVIPLNYRTADDVLGVVQSMLGNEGKVSAYGNQLIVNASPAKIGEIRVLLQQLDTRPRRLLITVESADSSYQNDRGYRVDGTLSAGNAEVQVGRGEVNGRDQVRIIRRSTDSRGGGTQQVQATEGYPALIQVGQSVPLTTTSTGPYGRIYQDTQYRDVTRGFYVTASLSGELVHVAISSQRDRVNSNRPDVIDVQSTDTRVSGRLGEWITLGGVSEDTSSSGRDVLRRHTTQGREDMSLRIKVEALD
;
A
#
# COMPACT_ATOMS: atom_id res chain seq x y z
N MET A 1 17.94 34.12 72.71
CA MET A 1 18.19 34.13 71.25
C MET A 1 18.49 32.70 70.72
N THR A 2 17.76 31.67 71.17
CA THR A 2 18.15 30.26 70.98
C THR A 2 17.17 29.45 70.11
N LEU A 3 15.97 29.98 69.83
CA LEU A 3 14.97 29.28 69.01
C LEU A 3 15.27 29.39 67.50
N ARG A 4 15.84 30.52 67.06
CA ARG A 4 16.24 30.76 65.67
C ARG A 4 17.39 29.84 65.22
N THR A 5 18.34 29.56 66.11
CA THR A 5 19.48 28.69 65.83
C THR A 5 19.06 27.22 65.75
N LEU A 6 18.09 26.80 66.57
CA LEU A 6 17.47 25.46 66.48
C LEU A 6 16.68 25.27 65.17
N PHE A 7 15.92 26.28 64.75
CA PHE A 7 15.19 26.23 63.48
C PHE A 7 16.14 26.20 62.27
N ALA A 8 17.24 26.94 62.31
CA ALA A 8 18.26 26.92 61.25
C ALA A 8 18.99 25.57 61.17
N ALA A 9 19.29 24.93 62.30
CA ALA A 9 19.89 23.60 62.33
C ALA A 9 18.93 22.51 61.82
N LEU A 10 17.62 22.62 62.13
CA LEU A 10 16.59 21.72 61.63
C LEU A 10 16.40 21.85 60.10
N LEU A 11 16.46 23.07 59.57
CA LEU A 11 16.38 23.35 58.13
C LEU A 11 17.61 22.84 57.36
N LEU A 12 18.81 22.88 57.96
CA LEU A 12 20.01 22.28 57.36
C LEU A 12 19.95 20.74 57.36
N GLY A 13 19.35 20.13 58.39
CA GLY A 13 19.18 18.67 58.47
C GLY A 13 18.18 18.09 57.47
N LEU A 14 17.25 18.90 56.94
CA LEU A 14 16.27 18.49 55.94
C LEU A 14 16.78 18.58 54.48
N CYS A 15 17.98 19.12 54.24
CA CYS A 15 18.61 19.08 52.92
C CYS A 15 19.18 17.68 52.65
N LEU A 16 18.30 16.72 52.37
CA LEU A 16 18.71 15.44 51.80
C LEU A 16 19.38 15.71 50.43
N PRO A 17 20.61 15.23 50.18
CA PRO A 17 21.23 15.38 48.88
C PRO A 17 20.46 14.50 47.89
N LEU A 18 19.71 15.14 46.99
CA LEU A 18 19.06 14.46 45.88
C LEU A 18 20.14 13.84 44.97
N HIS A 19 20.48 12.58 45.21
CA HIS A 19 21.51 11.85 44.46
C HIS A 19 20.94 11.50 43.08
N ALA A 20 21.15 12.40 42.13
CA ALA A 20 20.98 12.10 40.71
C ALA A 20 22.20 11.32 40.22
N ALA A 21 22.03 10.03 39.96
CA ALA A 21 23.05 9.21 39.32
C ALA A 21 22.91 9.35 37.80
N THR A 22 24.03 9.53 37.10
CA THR A 22 24.06 9.46 35.63
C THR A 22 24.64 8.12 35.24
N GLU A 23 23.84 7.29 34.58
CA GLU A 23 24.27 5.98 34.10
C GLU A 23 24.04 5.85 32.59
N VAL A 24 24.98 5.17 31.93
CA VAL A 24 24.90 4.86 30.50
C VAL A 24 24.44 3.42 30.34
N ILE A 25 23.30 3.23 29.70
CA ILE A 25 22.72 1.91 29.42
C ILE A 25 22.89 1.62 27.92
N PRO A 26 23.73 0.64 27.52
CA PRO A 26 23.85 0.25 26.13
C PRO A 26 22.63 -0.57 25.67
N LEU A 27 22.18 -0.31 24.46
CA LEU A 27 21.19 -1.11 23.73
C LEU A 27 21.93 -2.00 22.72
N ASN A 28 21.32 -3.10 22.28
CA ASN A 28 21.93 -4.04 21.34
C ASN A 28 21.14 -4.16 20.03
N TYR A 29 19.81 -4.10 20.10
CA TYR A 29 18.92 -4.43 19.00
C TYR A 29 17.96 -3.28 18.65
N ARG A 30 17.59 -2.45 19.62
CA ARG A 30 16.76 -1.26 19.42
C ARG A 30 17.60 0.01 19.38
N THR A 31 17.21 0.98 18.57
CA THR A 31 17.82 2.31 18.56
C THR A 31 17.40 3.09 19.80
N ALA A 32 18.26 3.99 20.28
CA ALA A 32 17.94 4.82 21.42
C ALA A 32 16.70 5.71 21.17
N ASP A 33 16.48 6.16 19.93
CA ASP A 33 15.32 6.97 19.54
C ASP A 33 13.98 6.22 19.69
N ASP A 34 13.94 4.91 19.37
CA ASP A 34 12.71 4.11 19.46
C ASP A 34 12.25 3.92 20.91
N VAL A 35 13.19 3.80 21.85
CA VAL A 35 12.90 3.58 23.28
C VAL A 35 12.89 4.86 24.12
N LEU A 36 13.46 5.95 23.63
CA LEU A 36 13.57 7.21 24.38
C LEU A 36 12.20 7.72 24.83
N GLY A 37 11.17 7.69 23.98
CA GLY A 37 9.83 8.16 24.33
C GLY A 37 9.16 7.35 25.44
N VAL A 38 9.36 6.03 25.46
CA VAL A 38 8.83 5.12 26.49
C VAL A 38 9.55 5.37 27.82
N VAL A 39 10.88 5.43 27.78
CA VAL A 39 11.72 5.66 28.96
C VAL A 39 11.47 7.06 29.54
N GLN A 40 11.31 8.08 28.69
CA GLN A 40 11.02 9.45 29.12
C GLN A 40 9.66 9.56 29.80
N SER A 41 8.64 8.85 29.29
CA SER A 41 7.31 8.81 29.89
C SER A 41 7.31 8.11 31.26
N MET A 42 8.18 7.11 31.45
CA MET A 42 8.39 6.43 32.74
C MET A 42 9.15 7.30 33.76
N LEU A 43 10.14 8.08 33.29
CA LEU A 43 10.91 9.02 34.11
C LEU A 43 10.09 10.25 34.53
N GLY A 44 9.14 10.68 33.69
CA GLY A 44 8.34 11.88 33.93
C GLY A 44 9.22 13.09 34.23
N ASN A 45 8.98 13.74 35.36
CA ASN A 45 9.77 14.88 35.84
C ASN A 45 10.89 14.47 36.83
N GLU A 46 11.03 13.18 37.14
CA GLU A 46 11.96 12.66 38.16
C GLU A 46 13.36 12.36 37.61
N GLY A 47 13.60 12.63 36.32
CA GLY A 47 14.90 12.47 35.70
C GLY A 47 14.95 12.95 34.25
N LYS A 48 16.13 12.87 33.65
CA LYS A 48 16.37 13.19 32.23
C LYS A 48 16.93 11.96 31.53
N VAL A 49 16.47 11.71 30.31
CA VAL A 49 17.05 10.71 29.40
C VAL A 49 17.53 11.41 28.14
N SER A 50 18.66 10.96 27.61
CA SER A 50 19.19 11.43 26.33
C SER A 50 19.72 10.24 25.53
N ALA A 51 19.42 10.22 24.24
CA ALA A 51 19.94 9.23 23.31
C ALA A 51 21.34 9.65 22.85
N TYR A 52 22.29 8.71 22.86
CA TYR A 52 23.61 8.88 22.27
C TYR A 52 24.01 7.63 21.50
N GLY A 53 23.84 7.65 20.17
CA GLY A 53 24.05 6.48 19.32
C GLY A 53 23.12 5.33 19.72
N ASN A 54 23.69 4.19 20.10
CA ASN A 54 22.94 3.03 20.58
C ASN A 54 22.90 2.93 22.12
N GLN A 55 23.08 4.04 22.83
CA GLN A 55 23.12 4.09 24.28
C GLN A 55 22.12 5.12 24.80
N LEU A 56 21.53 4.84 25.96
CA LEU A 56 20.72 5.78 26.70
C LEU A 56 21.52 6.32 27.88
N ILE A 57 21.64 7.64 27.94
CA ILE A 57 22.20 8.34 29.09
C ILE A 57 21.03 8.73 29.98
N VAL A 58 20.92 8.09 31.14
CA VAL A 58 19.83 8.31 32.09
C VAL A 58 20.37 9.01 33.32
N ASN A 59 19.77 10.14 33.68
CA ASN A 59 20.02 10.88 34.89
C ASN A 59 18.77 10.81 35.78
N ALA A 60 18.81 9.99 36.83
CA ALA A 60 17.69 9.76 37.73
C ALA A 60 18.15 9.19 39.08
N SER A 61 17.22 8.91 39.98
CA SER A 61 17.52 8.19 41.22
C SER A 61 17.95 6.73 40.92
N PRO A 62 18.87 6.14 41.71
CA PRO A 62 19.35 4.76 41.46
C PRO A 62 18.24 3.71 41.40
N ALA A 63 17.17 3.89 42.19
CA ALA A 63 16.01 3.00 42.15
C ALA A 63 15.31 3.01 40.78
N LYS A 64 15.10 4.21 40.21
CA LYS A 64 14.48 4.37 38.88
C LYS A 64 15.36 3.85 37.75
N ILE A 65 16.67 4.04 37.84
CA ILE A 65 17.60 3.48 36.86
C ILE A 65 17.54 1.93 36.87
N GLY A 66 17.40 1.33 38.05
CA GLY A 66 17.17 -0.12 38.20
C GLY A 66 15.88 -0.57 37.51
N GLU A 67 14.77 0.14 37.72
CA GLU A 67 13.48 -0.16 37.05
C GLU A 67 13.59 -0.06 35.52
N ILE A 68 14.25 1.00 35.01
CA ILE A 68 14.46 1.22 33.57
C ILE A 68 15.31 0.09 32.97
N ARG A 69 16.34 -0.38 33.68
CA ARG A 69 17.17 -1.50 33.20
C ARG A 69 16.37 -2.78 33.01
N VAL A 70 15.49 -3.11 33.97
CA VAL A 70 14.62 -4.30 33.87
C VAL A 70 13.66 -4.17 32.70
N LEU A 71 13.10 -2.97 32.48
CA LEU A 71 12.24 -2.70 31.33
C LEU A 71 13.00 -2.85 30.01
N LEU A 72 14.20 -2.27 29.90
CA LEU A 72 15.01 -2.33 28.69
C LEU A 72 15.43 -3.77 28.35
N GLN A 73 15.68 -4.64 29.34
CA GLN A 73 15.95 -6.06 29.09
C GLN A 73 14.78 -6.79 28.40
N GLN A 74 13.54 -6.34 28.61
CA GLN A 74 12.37 -6.93 27.97
C GLN A 74 12.09 -6.33 26.58
N LEU A 75 12.49 -5.07 26.35
CA LEU A 75 12.27 -4.36 25.10
C LEU A 75 13.40 -4.57 24.08
N ASP A 76 14.66 -4.68 24.54
CA ASP A 76 15.86 -4.88 23.72
C ASP A 76 16.01 -6.36 23.32
N THR A 77 15.01 -6.87 22.60
CA THR A 77 14.99 -8.24 22.06
C THR A 77 15.47 -8.25 20.61
N ARG A 78 16.08 -9.37 20.20
CA ARG A 78 16.58 -9.54 18.83
C ARG A 78 15.43 -9.54 17.82
N PRO A 79 15.37 -8.58 16.87
CA PRO A 79 14.33 -8.57 15.86
C PRO A 79 14.50 -9.75 14.90
N ARG A 80 13.38 -10.31 14.46
CA ARG A 80 13.39 -11.41 13.50
C ARG A 80 13.47 -10.86 12.07
N ARG A 81 14.13 -11.61 11.19
CA ARG A 81 14.09 -11.34 9.74
C ARG A 81 12.83 -11.98 9.19
N LEU A 82 12.11 -11.25 8.37
CA LEU A 82 10.84 -11.68 7.78
C LEU A 82 10.98 -11.71 6.26
N LEU A 83 10.55 -12.80 5.63
CA LEU A 83 10.27 -12.87 4.21
C LEU A 83 8.79 -12.58 4.00
N ILE A 84 8.49 -11.49 3.32
CA ILE A 84 7.13 -11.07 3.02
C ILE A 84 6.87 -11.37 1.55
N THR A 85 5.94 -12.29 1.29
CA THR A 85 5.50 -12.66 -0.05
C THR A 85 4.10 -12.11 -0.27
N VAL A 86 3.94 -11.32 -1.33
CA VAL A 86 2.63 -10.83 -1.78
C VAL A 86 2.31 -11.52 -3.09
N GLU A 87 1.17 -12.20 -3.11
CA GLU A 87 0.59 -12.79 -4.31
C GLU A 87 -0.62 -12.00 -4.72
N SER A 88 -0.67 -11.70 -6.01
CA SER A 88 -1.81 -11.05 -6.64
C SER A 88 -2.28 -11.93 -7.78
N ALA A 89 -3.57 -12.19 -7.82
CA ALA A 89 -4.21 -12.94 -8.90
C ALA A 89 -5.33 -12.08 -9.49
N ASP A 90 -5.37 -12.02 -10.81
CA ASP A 90 -6.33 -11.26 -11.59
C ASP A 90 -6.86 -12.16 -12.70
N SER A 91 -8.18 -12.24 -12.83
CA SER A 91 -8.81 -12.93 -13.94
C SER A 91 -9.89 -12.05 -14.52
N SER A 92 -9.76 -11.74 -15.80
CA SER A 92 -10.80 -11.06 -16.55
C SER A 92 -11.36 -11.99 -17.63
N TYR A 93 -12.68 -12.04 -17.69
CA TYR A 93 -13.44 -12.76 -18.69
C TYR A 93 -14.39 -11.79 -19.37
N GLN A 94 -14.27 -11.63 -20.68
CA GLN A 94 -15.21 -10.83 -21.47
C GLN A 94 -15.78 -11.66 -22.62
N ASN A 95 -17.10 -11.65 -22.73
CA ASN A 95 -17.82 -12.28 -23.81
C ASN A 95 -18.76 -11.28 -24.49
N ASP A 96 -18.45 -10.97 -25.75
CA ASP A 96 -19.24 -10.10 -26.61
C ASP A 96 -20.06 -10.94 -27.58
N ARG A 97 -21.38 -10.74 -27.57
CA ARG A 97 -22.30 -11.35 -28.53
C ARG A 97 -23.13 -10.27 -29.19
N GLY A 98 -23.21 -10.29 -30.51
CA GLY A 98 -24.05 -9.36 -31.23
C GLY A 98 -24.51 -9.90 -32.57
N TYR A 99 -25.60 -9.31 -33.05
CA TYR A 99 -26.06 -9.46 -34.42
C TYR A 99 -26.12 -8.09 -35.07
N ARG A 100 -25.59 -8.01 -36.28
CA ARG A 100 -25.72 -6.86 -37.17
C ARG A 100 -26.49 -7.32 -38.40
N VAL A 101 -27.53 -6.57 -38.74
CA VAL A 101 -28.21 -6.65 -40.04
C VAL A 101 -27.82 -5.39 -40.79
N ASP A 102 -27.17 -5.56 -41.94
CA ASP A 102 -26.85 -4.48 -42.84
C ASP A 102 -27.98 -4.36 -43.88
N GLY A 103 -28.50 -3.16 -44.12
CA GLY A 103 -29.68 -2.95 -44.98
C GLY A 103 -29.86 -1.50 -45.42
N THR A 104 -30.56 -1.32 -46.53
CA THR A 104 -30.85 -0.01 -47.14
C THR A 104 -32.35 0.25 -47.06
N LEU A 105 -32.75 1.31 -46.37
CA LEU A 105 -34.14 1.74 -46.26
C LEU A 105 -34.35 2.96 -47.16
N SER A 106 -35.13 2.80 -48.23
CA SER A 106 -35.53 3.92 -49.10
C SER A 106 -37.03 4.19 -48.94
N ALA A 107 -37.36 5.43 -48.55
CA ALA A 107 -38.73 5.90 -48.42
C ALA A 107 -38.87 7.25 -49.13
N GLY A 108 -39.44 7.23 -50.33
CA GLY A 108 -39.58 8.43 -51.17
C GLY A 108 -38.21 8.93 -51.66
N ASN A 109 -37.91 10.20 -51.39
CA ASN A 109 -36.67 10.90 -51.75
C ASN A 109 -35.58 10.83 -50.67
N ALA A 110 -35.74 9.99 -49.65
CA ALA A 110 -34.75 9.78 -48.59
C ALA A 110 -34.24 8.33 -48.61
N GLU A 111 -32.92 8.18 -48.72
CA GLU A 111 -32.20 6.91 -48.63
C GLU A 111 -31.40 6.89 -47.33
N VAL A 112 -31.67 5.89 -46.48
CA VAL A 112 -30.91 5.64 -45.25
C VAL A 112 -30.13 4.34 -45.45
N GLN A 113 -28.82 4.48 -45.65
CA GLN A 113 -27.89 3.35 -45.77
C GLN A 113 -27.25 3.05 -44.39
N VAL A 114 -27.46 1.84 -43.88
CA VAL A 114 -26.90 1.40 -42.59
C VAL A 114 -25.92 0.25 -42.84
N GLY A 115 -24.62 0.53 -42.79
CA GLY A 115 -23.54 -0.43 -43.03
C GLY A 115 -22.74 -0.18 -44.32
N ARG A 116 -21.67 -0.96 -44.56
CA ARG A 116 -20.94 -0.92 -45.84
C ARG A 116 -21.79 -1.71 -46.84
N GLY A 117 -22.50 -0.98 -47.68
CA GLY A 117 -23.60 -1.46 -48.52
C GLY A 117 -23.37 -2.79 -49.24
N GLU A 118 -24.46 -3.55 -49.29
CA GLU A 118 -24.89 -4.48 -50.33
C GLU A 118 -23.78 -5.06 -51.24
N VAL A 119 -23.30 -6.27 -50.92
CA VAL A 119 -22.52 -7.07 -51.86
C VAL A 119 -23.48 -8.02 -52.57
N ASN A 120 -23.85 -7.72 -53.82
CA ASN A 120 -24.73 -8.52 -54.69
C ASN A 120 -26.23 -8.59 -54.31
N GLY A 121 -26.83 -7.51 -53.81
CA GLY A 121 -28.30 -7.43 -53.71
C GLY A 121 -28.95 -8.28 -52.61
N ARG A 122 -28.21 -8.65 -51.55
CA ARG A 122 -28.71 -9.55 -50.50
C ARG A 122 -28.39 -9.01 -49.12
N ASP A 123 -29.41 -9.00 -48.26
CA ASP A 123 -29.29 -8.75 -46.83
C ASP A 123 -28.29 -9.75 -46.22
N GLN A 124 -27.29 -9.23 -45.52
CA GLN A 124 -26.32 -10.06 -44.80
C GLN A 124 -26.54 -9.92 -43.30
N VAL A 125 -26.74 -11.06 -42.62
CA VAL A 125 -26.77 -11.12 -41.16
C VAL A 125 -25.40 -11.58 -40.68
N ARG A 126 -24.72 -10.74 -39.90
CA ARG A 126 -23.44 -11.09 -39.28
C ARG A 126 -23.61 -11.34 -37.79
N ILE A 127 -23.31 -12.56 -37.37
CA ILE A 127 -23.21 -12.92 -35.96
C ILE A 127 -21.77 -12.66 -35.50
N ILE A 128 -21.60 -11.83 -34.48
CA ILE A 128 -20.31 -11.53 -33.86
C ILE A 128 -20.29 -12.23 -32.50
N ARG A 129 -19.31 -13.11 -32.30
CA ARG A 129 -18.97 -13.70 -31.00
C ARG A 129 -17.48 -13.47 -30.76
N ARG A 130 -17.13 -12.83 -29.65
CA ARG A 130 -15.74 -12.77 -29.15
C ARG A 130 -15.74 -13.16 -27.69
N SER A 131 -14.79 -14.02 -27.32
CA SER A 131 -14.48 -14.34 -25.94
C SER A 131 -13.01 -13.99 -25.71
N THR A 132 -12.74 -13.23 -24.67
CA THR A 132 -11.40 -12.85 -24.23
C THR A 132 -11.25 -13.34 -22.80
N ASP A 133 -10.25 -14.20 -22.58
CA ASP A 133 -9.84 -14.69 -21.27
C ASP A 133 -8.45 -14.15 -20.99
N SER A 134 -8.30 -13.31 -19.96
CA SER A 134 -6.98 -12.85 -19.50
C SER A 134 -6.75 -13.28 -18.07
N ARG A 135 -5.59 -13.88 -17.81
CA ARG A 135 -5.13 -14.19 -16.45
C ARG A 135 -3.88 -13.38 -16.18
N GLY A 136 -3.97 -12.46 -15.24
CA GLY A 136 -2.88 -11.68 -14.73
C GLY A 136 -2.51 -12.15 -13.33
N GLY A 137 -1.27 -11.94 -12.92
CA GLY A 137 -0.86 -12.26 -11.57
C GLY A 137 0.64 -12.19 -11.41
N GLY A 138 1.06 -12.07 -10.17
CA GLY A 138 2.48 -12.01 -9.84
C GLY A 138 2.70 -12.26 -8.37
N THR A 139 3.84 -12.89 -8.10
CA THR A 139 4.37 -13.06 -6.76
C THR A 139 5.56 -12.12 -6.60
N GLN A 140 5.52 -11.30 -5.57
CA GLN A 140 6.59 -10.38 -5.23
C GLN A 140 7.05 -10.67 -3.81
N GLN A 141 8.35 -10.62 -3.58
CA GLN A 141 8.95 -10.96 -2.29
C GLN A 141 9.91 -9.87 -1.84
N VAL A 142 9.89 -9.58 -0.54
CA VAL A 142 10.84 -8.67 0.08
C VAL A 142 11.25 -9.21 1.45
N GLN A 143 12.53 -9.08 1.78
CA GLN A 143 13.02 -9.36 3.13
C GLN A 143 13.04 -8.06 3.94
N ALA A 144 12.48 -8.11 5.14
CA ALA A 144 12.43 -6.97 6.05
C ALA A 144 12.78 -7.42 7.47
N THR A 145 13.33 -6.51 8.26
CA THR A 145 13.43 -6.71 9.70
C THR A 145 12.07 -6.40 10.32
N GLU A 146 11.64 -7.20 11.30
CA GLU A 146 10.42 -6.96 12.05
C GLU A 146 10.32 -5.50 12.55
N GLY A 147 9.17 -4.87 12.33
CA GLY A 147 8.90 -3.48 12.71
C GLY A 147 9.41 -2.43 11.72
N TYR A 148 10.27 -2.80 10.77
CA TYR A 148 10.81 -1.88 9.77
C TYR A 148 10.01 -1.94 8.46
N PRO A 149 9.80 -0.79 7.81
CA PRO A 149 9.14 -0.75 6.52
C PRO A 149 10.04 -1.28 5.40
N ALA A 150 9.43 -1.97 4.44
CA ALA A 150 10.08 -2.43 3.22
C ALA A 150 9.24 -2.06 2.00
N LEU A 151 9.91 -1.63 0.94
CA LEU A 151 9.32 -1.25 -0.34
C LEU A 151 9.97 -2.04 -1.47
N ILE A 152 9.14 -2.63 -2.32
CA ILE A 152 9.57 -3.14 -3.62
C ILE A 152 8.70 -2.52 -4.69
N GLN A 153 9.33 -1.88 -5.67
CA GLN A 153 8.65 -1.21 -6.77
C GLN A 153 9.42 -1.44 -8.06
N VAL A 154 8.70 -1.85 -9.10
CA VAL A 154 9.24 -2.02 -10.45
C VAL A 154 8.35 -1.25 -11.41
N GLY A 155 8.92 -0.62 -12.42
CA GLY A 155 8.14 0.19 -13.33
C GLY A 155 8.90 0.57 -14.58
N GLN A 156 8.21 1.33 -15.43
CA GLN A 156 8.73 1.89 -16.66
C GLN A 156 8.23 3.32 -16.81
N SER A 157 9.04 4.19 -17.42
CA SER A 157 8.63 5.55 -17.74
C SER A 157 8.07 5.58 -19.15
N VAL A 158 6.79 5.93 -19.29
CA VAL A 158 6.10 5.96 -20.59
C VAL A 158 5.87 7.41 -21.04
N PRO A 159 6.15 7.76 -22.31
CA PRO A 159 5.84 9.08 -22.82
C PRO A 159 4.34 9.20 -23.10
N LEU A 160 3.69 10.17 -22.44
CA LEU A 160 2.32 10.54 -22.68
C LEU A 160 2.29 11.82 -23.51
N THR A 161 1.91 11.70 -24.78
CA THR A 161 1.75 12.84 -25.69
C THR A 161 0.31 13.34 -25.64
N THR A 162 0.10 14.54 -25.13
CA THR A 162 -1.19 15.23 -25.16
C THR A 162 -1.22 16.21 -26.33
N THR A 163 -2.38 16.31 -26.99
CA THR A 163 -2.59 17.25 -28.09
C THR A 163 -3.57 18.31 -27.63
N SER A 164 -3.15 19.58 -27.61
CA SER A 164 -3.98 20.71 -27.20
C SER A 164 -4.11 21.73 -28.34
N THR A 165 -5.30 22.31 -28.49
CA THR A 165 -5.56 23.34 -29.50
C THR A 165 -5.53 24.70 -28.83
N GLY A 166 -4.60 25.55 -29.25
CA GLY A 166 -4.47 26.90 -28.72
C GLY A 166 -5.59 27.85 -29.19
N PRO A 167 -5.67 29.07 -28.61
CA PRO A 167 -6.74 30.04 -28.89
C PRO A 167 -6.92 30.43 -30.37
N TYR A 168 -5.88 30.25 -31.18
CA TYR A 168 -5.87 30.56 -32.62
C TYR A 168 -5.92 29.32 -33.52
N GLY A 169 -6.35 28.16 -33.00
CA GLY A 169 -6.49 26.92 -33.77
C GLY A 169 -5.17 26.20 -34.10
N ARG A 170 -4.04 26.65 -33.52
CA ARG A 170 -2.76 25.92 -33.63
C ARG A 170 -2.77 24.72 -32.71
N ILE A 171 -2.39 23.56 -33.25
CA ILE A 171 -2.23 22.31 -32.51
C ILE A 171 -0.84 22.30 -31.89
N TYR A 172 -0.77 22.10 -30.58
CA TYR A 172 0.47 21.89 -29.83
C TYR A 172 0.47 20.48 -29.27
N GLN A 173 1.62 19.80 -29.38
CA GLN A 173 1.83 18.49 -28.78
C GLN A 173 2.82 18.63 -27.64
N ASP A 174 2.42 18.19 -26.45
CA ASP A 174 3.26 18.17 -25.27
C ASP A 174 3.45 16.72 -24.83
N THR A 175 4.71 16.29 -24.66
CA THR A 175 5.05 14.92 -24.28
C THR A 175 5.64 14.92 -22.89
N GLN A 176 4.92 14.34 -21.93
CA GLN A 176 5.35 14.19 -20.55
C GLN A 176 5.65 12.73 -20.24
N TYR A 177 6.78 12.46 -19.60
CA TYR A 177 7.07 11.11 -19.11
C TYR A 177 6.33 10.85 -17.80
N ARG A 178 5.66 9.70 -17.73
CA ARG A 178 4.98 9.24 -16.52
C ARG A 178 5.45 7.85 -16.13
N ASP A 179 5.81 7.71 -14.87
CA ASP A 179 6.21 6.41 -14.33
C ASP A 179 4.97 5.56 -14.05
N VAL A 180 4.94 4.39 -14.68
CA VAL A 180 3.93 3.35 -14.51
C VAL A 180 4.60 2.28 -13.67
N THR A 181 4.19 2.19 -12.40
CA THR A 181 4.88 1.36 -11.41
C THR A 181 3.95 0.32 -10.80
N ARG A 182 4.54 -0.79 -10.37
CA ARG A 182 3.88 -1.84 -9.61
C ARG A 182 4.75 -2.26 -8.45
N GLY A 183 4.15 -2.43 -7.28
CA GLY A 183 4.90 -2.64 -6.07
C GLY A 183 4.04 -2.70 -4.83
N PHE A 184 4.68 -2.89 -3.70
CA PHE A 184 4.04 -2.76 -2.40
C PHE A 184 5.02 -2.20 -1.36
N TYR A 185 4.46 -1.42 -0.47
CA TYR A 185 5.04 -0.95 0.76
C TYR A 185 4.43 -1.76 1.91
N VAL A 186 5.26 -2.35 2.76
CA VAL A 186 4.77 -3.20 3.85
C VAL A 186 5.54 -2.94 5.13
N THR A 187 4.83 -3.04 6.26
CA THR A 187 5.42 -3.10 7.59
C THR A 187 4.80 -4.27 8.33
N ALA A 188 5.63 -5.18 8.81
CA ALA A 188 5.20 -6.36 9.56
C ALA A 188 5.82 -6.35 10.96
N SER A 189 5.01 -6.60 11.99
CA SER A 189 5.43 -6.71 13.39
C SER A 189 4.87 -7.98 14.01
N LEU A 190 5.63 -8.64 14.88
CA LEU A 190 5.21 -9.87 15.55
C LEU A 190 4.72 -9.60 16.97
N SER A 191 3.75 -10.38 17.39
CA SER A 191 3.30 -10.49 18.78
C SER A 191 3.18 -11.97 19.10
N GLY A 192 4.29 -12.56 19.59
CA GLY A 192 4.43 -14.01 19.70
C GLY A 192 4.43 -14.68 18.32
N GLU A 193 3.40 -15.47 18.02
CA GLU A 193 3.22 -16.15 16.74
C GLU A 193 2.30 -15.41 15.75
N LEU A 194 1.64 -14.34 16.22
CA LEU A 194 0.78 -13.50 15.40
C LEU A 194 1.60 -12.44 14.68
N VAL A 195 1.40 -12.33 13.37
CA VAL A 195 1.95 -11.25 12.57
C VAL A 195 0.86 -10.20 12.34
N HIS A 196 1.20 -8.94 12.59
CA HIS A 196 0.41 -7.78 12.18
C HIS A 196 1.09 -7.17 10.97
N VAL A 197 0.35 -7.02 9.87
CA VAL A 197 0.87 -6.50 8.62
C VAL A 197 0.05 -5.31 8.19
N ALA A 198 0.72 -4.19 7.94
CA ALA A 198 0.19 -3.05 7.21
C ALA A 198 0.80 -3.05 5.82
N ILE A 199 -0.02 -3.08 4.79
CA ILE A 199 0.41 -3.14 3.39
C ILE A 199 -0.34 -2.10 2.56
N SER A 200 0.42 -1.40 1.73
CA SER A 200 -0.03 -0.56 0.65
C SER A 200 0.50 -1.14 -0.65
N SER A 201 -0.37 -1.57 -1.57
CA SER A 201 0.04 -2.06 -2.88
C SER A 201 -0.44 -1.12 -3.97
N GLN A 202 0.41 -0.88 -4.96
CA GLN A 202 0.08 -0.10 -6.15
C GLN A 202 0.40 -0.90 -7.40
N ARG A 203 -0.49 -0.83 -8.39
CA ARG A 203 -0.32 -1.44 -9.70
C ARG A 203 -0.86 -0.49 -10.76
N ASP A 204 0.07 0.08 -11.51
CA ASP A 204 -0.22 0.86 -12.70
C ASP A 204 0.01 -0.02 -13.93
N ARG A 205 -0.89 0.03 -14.91
CA ARG A 205 -0.71 -0.60 -16.23
C ARG A 205 -1.09 0.37 -17.34
N VAL A 206 -0.32 0.35 -18.43
CA VAL A 206 -0.72 1.07 -19.66
C VAL A 206 -1.90 0.33 -20.27
N ASN A 207 -2.97 1.06 -20.59
CA ASN A 207 -4.14 0.47 -21.19
C ASN A 207 -3.80 0.01 -22.62
N SER A 208 -4.01 -1.28 -22.93
CA SER A 208 -3.65 -1.85 -24.23
C SER A 208 -4.44 -1.25 -25.40
N ASN A 209 -5.64 -0.72 -25.14
CA ASN A 209 -6.50 -0.11 -26.16
C ASN A 209 -6.25 1.40 -26.32
N ARG A 210 -5.68 2.04 -25.30
CA ARG A 210 -5.42 3.48 -25.24
C ARG A 210 -4.07 3.74 -24.56
N PRO A 211 -2.96 3.79 -25.31
CA PRO A 211 -1.62 3.97 -24.74
C PRO A 211 -1.43 5.28 -23.95
N ASP A 212 -2.33 6.25 -24.14
CA ASP A 212 -2.42 7.52 -23.42
C ASP A 212 -3.13 7.41 -22.05
N VAL A 213 -3.75 6.27 -21.75
CA VAL A 213 -4.46 5.99 -20.50
C VAL A 213 -3.67 4.99 -19.66
N ILE A 214 -3.55 5.28 -18.37
CA ILE A 214 -2.94 4.39 -17.37
C ILE A 214 -4.05 3.94 -16.42
N ASP A 215 -4.27 2.64 -16.36
CA ASP A 215 -5.15 2.07 -15.33
C ASP A 215 -4.34 1.97 -14.04
N VAL A 216 -4.88 2.55 -12.97
CA VAL A 216 -4.24 2.57 -11.64
C VAL A 216 -5.09 1.76 -10.68
N GLN A 217 -4.45 0.88 -9.93
CA GLN A 217 -5.05 0.09 -8.87
C GLN A 217 -4.24 0.28 -7.59
N SER A 218 -4.90 0.65 -6.50
CA SER A 218 -4.27 0.77 -5.18
C SER A 218 -5.07 0.03 -4.12
N THR A 219 -4.39 -0.44 -3.08
CA THR A 219 -5.02 -1.11 -1.94
C THR A 219 -4.22 -0.85 -0.68
N ASP A 220 -4.90 -0.36 0.35
CA ASP A 220 -4.32 -0.06 1.65
C ASP A 220 -5.09 -0.83 2.72
N THR A 221 -4.39 -1.74 3.42
CA THR A 221 -5.04 -2.58 4.42
C THR A 221 -4.11 -2.95 5.56
N ARG A 222 -4.71 -3.30 6.70
CA ARG A 222 -4.03 -3.83 7.86
C ARG A 222 -4.69 -5.13 8.27
N VAL A 223 -3.92 -6.21 8.26
CA VAL A 223 -4.39 -7.55 8.61
C VAL A 223 -3.54 -8.16 9.70
N SER A 224 -4.08 -9.19 10.35
CA SER A 224 -3.33 -10.02 11.28
C SER A 224 -3.60 -11.49 11.00
N GLY A 225 -2.58 -12.33 11.19
CA GLY A 225 -2.71 -13.77 11.03
C GLY A 225 -1.51 -14.49 11.60
N ARG A 226 -1.39 -15.79 11.30
CA ARG A 226 -0.27 -16.62 11.77
C ARG A 226 0.91 -16.53 10.81
N LEU A 227 2.11 -16.67 11.36
CA LEU A 227 3.32 -16.79 10.56
C LEU A 227 3.28 -18.05 9.68
N GLY A 228 3.72 -17.94 8.43
CA GLY A 228 3.80 -19.04 7.46
C GLY A 228 2.50 -19.34 6.71
N GLU A 229 1.39 -18.75 7.09
CA GLU A 229 0.09 -18.94 6.43
C GLU A 229 -0.21 -17.82 5.43
N TRP A 230 -0.95 -18.17 4.37
CA TRP A 230 -1.50 -17.20 3.44
C TRP A 230 -2.71 -16.51 4.06
N ILE A 231 -2.64 -15.18 4.15
CA ILE A 231 -3.70 -14.32 4.65
C ILE A 231 -4.28 -13.55 3.46
N THR A 232 -5.59 -13.65 3.25
CA THR A 232 -6.27 -12.86 2.21
C THR A 232 -6.40 -11.41 2.68
N LEU A 233 -5.87 -10.49 1.88
CA LEU A 233 -5.86 -9.05 2.13
C LEU A 233 -7.15 -8.37 1.66
N GLY A 234 -7.71 -8.89 0.57
CA GLY A 234 -8.90 -8.37 -0.07
C GLY A 234 -9.04 -8.89 -1.49
N GLY A 235 -10.19 -8.63 -2.09
CA GLY A 235 -10.46 -8.92 -3.48
C GLY A 235 -11.56 -8.01 -4.02
N VAL A 236 -11.55 -7.82 -5.33
CA VAL A 236 -12.57 -7.06 -6.06
C VAL A 236 -13.16 -7.98 -7.10
N SER A 237 -14.48 -8.10 -7.13
CA SER A 237 -15.21 -8.81 -8.17
C SER A 237 -16.16 -7.82 -8.83
N GLU A 238 -15.94 -7.53 -10.11
CA GLU A 238 -16.76 -6.62 -10.89
C GLU A 238 -17.41 -7.36 -12.05
N ASP A 239 -18.74 -7.46 -12.03
CA ASP A 239 -19.53 -8.00 -13.13
C ASP A 239 -20.11 -6.84 -13.94
N THR A 240 -19.70 -6.69 -15.20
CA THR A 240 -20.24 -5.69 -16.12
C THR A 240 -21.16 -6.35 -17.13
N SER A 241 -22.36 -5.80 -17.31
CA SER A 241 -23.24 -6.20 -18.40
C SER A 241 -23.71 -4.95 -19.12
N SER A 242 -23.46 -4.89 -20.43
CA SER A 242 -23.88 -3.80 -21.29
C SER A 242 -24.67 -4.36 -22.45
N SER A 243 -25.84 -3.80 -22.70
CA SER A 243 -26.64 -4.15 -23.86
C SER A 243 -26.99 -2.88 -24.64
N GLY A 244 -26.47 -2.77 -25.86
CA GLY A 244 -26.82 -1.70 -26.77
C GLY A 244 -27.79 -2.21 -27.84
N ARG A 245 -28.94 -1.55 -27.96
CA ARG A 245 -29.93 -1.78 -29.01
C ARG A 245 -29.98 -0.53 -29.89
N ASP A 246 -29.76 -0.75 -31.18
CA ASP A 246 -29.97 0.21 -32.25
C ASP A 246 -30.94 -0.41 -33.26
N VAL A 247 -31.52 0.38 -34.16
CA VAL A 247 -32.65 -0.01 -35.04
C VAL A 247 -32.40 -1.35 -35.77
N LEU A 248 -31.14 -1.63 -36.16
CA LEU A 248 -30.75 -2.85 -36.89
C LEU A 248 -29.58 -3.63 -36.24
N ARG A 249 -29.18 -3.26 -35.03
CA ARG A 249 -28.04 -3.88 -34.33
C ARG A 249 -28.37 -4.12 -32.86
N ARG A 250 -28.08 -5.32 -32.38
CA ARG A 250 -28.00 -5.58 -30.94
C ARG A 250 -26.64 -6.16 -30.61
N HIS A 251 -26.05 -5.63 -29.55
CA HIS A 251 -24.85 -6.20 -28.96
C HIS A 251 -25.04 -6.27 -27.45
N THR A 252 -24.60 -7.38 -26.88
CA THR A 252 -24.54 -7.62 -25.45
C THR A 252 -23.08 -7.96 -25.13
N THR A 253 -22.48 -7.17 -24.26
CA THR A 253 -21.16 -7.39 -23.68
C THR A 253 -21.36 -7.82 -22.24
N GLN A 254 -20.76 -8.94 -21.87
CA GLN A 254 -20.71 -9.40 -20.48
C GLN A 254 -19.23 -9.54 -20.10
N GLY A 255 -18.81 -8.78 -19.08
CA GLY A 255 -17.48 -8.82 -18.50
C GLY A 255 -17.55 -9.25 -17.04
N ARG A 256 -16.52 -9.95 -16.58
CA ARG A 256 -16.28 -10.28 -15.18
C ARG A 256 -14.80 -10.10 -14.89
N GLU A 257 -14.46 -9.27 -13.91
CA GLU A 257 -13.10 -9.03 -13.44
C GLU A 257 -13.01 -9.44 -11.97
N ASP A 258 -12.18 -10.44 -11.68
CA ASP A 258 -11.94 -10.94 -10.32
C ASP A 258 -10.47 -10.71 -9.97
N MET A 259 -10.23 -9.88 -8.95
CA MET A 259 -8.92 -9.60 -8.37
C MET A 259 -8.86 -10.14 -6.95
N SER A 260 -7.77 -10.79 -6.57
CA SER A 260 -7.49 -11.20 -5.19
C SER A 260 -6.05 -10.90 -4.81
N LEU A 261 -5.86 -10.43 -3.57
CA LEU A 261 -4.56 -10.13 -3.00
C LEU A 261 -4.37 -10.97 -1.73
N ARG A 262 -3.23 -11.65 -1.63
CA ARG A 262 -2.87 -12.48 -0.49
C ARG A 262 -1.43 -12.19 -0.07
N ILE A 263 -1.17 -12.35 1.21
CA ILE A 263 0.14 -12.15 1.80
C ILE A 263 0.54 -13.36 2.63
N LYS A 264 1.82 -13.69 2.61
CA LYS A 264 2.43 -14.67 3.50
C LYS A 264 3.67 -14.05 4.11
N VAL A 265 3.80 -14.15 5.43
CA VAL A 265 4.99 -13.70 6.15
C VAL A 265 5.65 -14.90 6.79
N GLU A 266 6.92 -15.12 6.49
CA GLU A 266 7.74 -16.20 7.02
C GLU A 266 8.90 -15.63 7.81
N ALA A 267 9.28 -16.25 8.93
CA ALA A 267 10.51 -15.87 9.62
C ALA A 267 11.70 -16.59 8.98
N LEU A 268 12.76 -15.83 8.71
CA LEU A 268 14.05 -16.33 8.30
C LEU A 268 14.93 -16.35 9.55
N ASP A 269 15.07 -17.53 10.17
CA ASP A 269 15.94 -17.71 11.33
C ASP A 269 17.43 -17.61 10.95
#